data_AF-A0A5C4S229-F1
#
_entry.id   AF-A0A5C4S229-F1
#
_cell.length_a   1.000
_cell.length_b   1.000
_cell.length_c   1.000
_cell.angle_alpha   90.00
_cell.angle_beta   90.00
_cell.angle_gamma   90.00
#
_symmetry.space_group_name_H-M   'P 1'
#
loop_
_entity.id
_entity.type
_entity.pdbx_description
1 polymer ?
#
loop_
_entity_poly.entity_id
_entity_poly.type
_entity_poly.pdbx_seq_one_letter_code
_entity_poly.pdbx_strand_id
1 'polypeptide(L)'
;MAEVVAAKPVSFKFNACEPYLPKSKPLNMEPPTILWLASALLLIAGFAGLLLPALPGVLLIFAGLVFAAWAEGFAYVGWGTIAILAVLTVAAYIIDFLAGLFGAKRFGAGRYGVMGAAIGTVIGLLFGLPGIIIGPFIGAILGELYAQKDIQSASTAGLGVWIGMAIGIAARLAVAFVMVGVFLLARFV
;
A
#
# COMPACT_ATOMS: atom_id res chain seq x y z
N MET A 1 -34.70 1.33 83.40
CA MET A 1 -33.45 0.60 83.07
C MET A 1 -33.64 0.07 81.67
N ALA A 2 -32.84 0.57 80.71
CA ALA A 2 -33.02 0.36 79.28
C ALA A 2 -32.19 -0.86 78.79
N GLU A 3 -32.83 -1.74 78.03
CA GLU A 3 -32.16 -2.85 77.32
C GLU A 3 -31.38 -2.30 76.12
N VAL A 4 -30.06 -2.51 76.16
CA VAL A 4 -29.11 -2.21 75.09
C VAL A 4 -29.12 -3.39 74.11
N VAL A 5 -29.60 -3.14 72.89
CA VAL A 5 -29.53 -4.05 71.75
C VAL A 5 -28.05 -4.26 71.37
N ALA A 6 -27.51 -5.43 71.72
CA ALA A 6 -26.14 -5.83 71.38
C ALA A 6 -26.06 -6.22 69.89
N ALA A 7 -25.40 -5.39 69.09
CA ALA A 7 -25.07 -5.66 67.70
C ALA A 7 -24.07 -6.84 67.60
N LYS A 8 -24.37 -7.79 66.71
CA LYS A 8 -23.54 -8.96 66.40
C LYS A 8 -22.24 -8.53 65.69
N PRO A 9 -21.05 -9.00 66.09
CA PRO A 9 -19.80 -8.64 65.43
C PRO A 9 -19.69 -9.30 64.05
N VAL A 10 -19.52 -8.50 63.00
CA VAL A 10 -19.20 -8.97 61.65
C VAL A 10 -17.75 -9.45 61.64
N SER A 11 -17.57 -10.77 61.55
CA SER A 11 -16.26 -11.41 61.44
C SER A 11 -15.66 -11.12 60.06
N PHE A 12 -14.80 -10.11 59.96
CA PHE A 12 -14.07 -9.80 58.74
C PHE A 12 -12.94 -10.83 58.58
N LYS A 13 -13.17 -11.88 57.78
CA LYS A 13 -12.13 -12.82 57.38
C LYS A 13 -11.13 -12.08 56.49
N PHE A 14 -9.93 -11.85 57.00
CA PHE A 14 -8.75 -11.52 56.19
C PHE A 14 -8.42 -12.76 55.35
N ASN A 15 -9.13 -12.94 54.24
CA ASN A 15 -8.66 -13.82 53.17
C ASN A 15 -7.43 -13.16 52.59
N ALA A 16 -6.31 -13.88 52.60
CA ALA A 16 -5.06 -13.46 51.98
C ALA A 16 -5.36 -12.91 50.57
N CYS A 17 -4.89 -11.70 50.31
CA CYS A 17 -4.86 -11.14 48.98
C CYS A 17 -3.80 -11.95 48.21
N GLU A 18 -4.25 -13.01 47.53
CA GLU A 18 -3.40 -13.79 46.63
C GLU A 18 -2.76 -12.79 45.65
N PRO A 19 -1.42 -12.66 45.61
CA PRO A 19 -0.78 -11.73 44.70
C PRO A 19 -1.11 -12.17 43.27
N TYR A 20 -1.81 -11.31 42.52
CA TYR A 20 -1.95 -11.40 41.08
C TYR A 20 -0.55 -11.31 40.45
N LEU A 21 0.16 -12.44 40.40
CA LEU A 21 1.30 -12.60 39.52
C LEU A 21 0.73 -12.62 38.10
N PRO A 22 0.95 -11.56 37.28
CA PRO A 22 0.56 -11.64 35.89
C PRO A 22 1.35 -12.81 35.31
N LYS A 23 0.62 -13.86 34.92
CA LYS A 23 1.18 -14.99 34.20
C LYS A 23 1.89 -14.36 33.00
N SER A 24 3.22 -14.33 33.04
CA SER A 24 4.00 -13.86 31.90
C SER A 24 3.59 -14.76 30.76
N LYS A 25 2.77 -14.22 29.84
CA LYS A 25 2.60 -14.84 28.54
C LYS A 25 4.03 -15.07 28.05
N PRO A 26 4.39 -16.29 27.64
CA PRO A 26 5.68 -16.49 27.01
C PRO A 26 5.82 -15.41 25.92
N LEU A 27 7.04 -14.98 25.59
CA LEU A 27 7.25 -14.30 24.31
C LEU A 27 7.08 -15.32 23.17
N ASN A 28 5.94 -16.02 23.12
CA ASN A 28 5.42 -16.52 21.87
C ASN A 28 4.93 -15.27 21.15
N MET A 29 5.40 -15.02 19.94
CA MET A 29 4.77 -14.02 19.09
C MET A 29 3.32 -14.47 18.90
N GLU A 30 2.41 -13.93 19.70
CA GLU A 30 0.98 -14.18 19.58
C GLU A 30 0.62 -13.92 18.10
N PRO A 31 -0.10 -14.81 17.40
CA PRO A 31 -0.48 -14.61 16.00
C PRO A 31 -0.93 -13.17 15.64
N PRO A 32 -1.66 -12.41 16.50
CA PRO A 32 -1.95 -11.00 16.24
C PRO A 32 -0.71 -10.10 16.08
N THR A 33 0.36 -10.26 16.85
CA THR A 33 1.54 -9.37 16.77
C THR A 33 2.31 -9.55 15.46
N ILE A 34 2.37 -10.78 14.94
CA ILE A 34 2.98 -11.08 13.64
C ILE A 34 2.18 -10.42 12.51
N LEU A 35 0.84 -10.47 12.58
CA LEU A 35 -0.05 -9.85 11.59
C LEU A 35 0.08 -8.32 11.58
N TRP A 36 0.19 -7.70 12.77
CA TRP A 36 0.47 -6.26 12.89
C TRP A 36 1.83 -5.87 12.30
N LEU A 37 2.87 -6.66 12.60
CA LEU A 37 4.21 -6.43 12.05
C LEU A 37 4.21 -6.58 10.53
N ALA A 38 3.56 -7.62 10.01
CA ALA A 38 3.40 -7.86 8.57
C ALA A 38 2.64 -6.71 7.91
N SER A 39 1.50 -6.29 8.45
CA SER A 39 0.72 -5.15 7.96
C SER A 39 1.56 -3.87 7.88
N ALA A 40 2.28 -3.53 8.94
CA ALA A 40 3.16 -2.36 8.96
C ALA A 40 4.25 -2.45 7.89
N LEU A 41 4.88 -3.62 7.75
CA LEU A 41 5.92 -3.83 6.74
C LEU A 41 5.36 -3.72 5.32
N LEU A 42 4.17 -4.28 5.07
CA LEU A 42 3.47 -4.22 3.79
C LEU A 42 3.02 -2.80 3.44
N LEU A 43 2.58 -2.01 4.42
CA LEU A 43 2.24 -0.61 4.20
C LEU A 43 3.49 0.22 3.88
N ILE A 44 4.56 0.06 4.65
CA ILE A 44 5.84 0.77 4.38
C ILE A 44 6.40 0.38 3.02
N ALA A 45 6.47 -0.92 2.73
CA ALA A 45 6.91 -1.43 1.43
C ALA A 45 5.95 -1.02 0.31
N GLY A 46 4.65 -0.93 0.60
CA GLY A 46 3.62 -0.46 -0.31
C GLY A 46 3.86 0.99 -0.71
N PHE A 47 3.96 1.90 0.27
CA PHE A 47 4.29 3.30 0.05
C PHE A 47 5.63 3.50 -0.67
N ALA A 48 6.66 2.73 -0.31
CA ALA A 48 7.92 2.72 -1.07
C ALA A 48 7.71 2.24 -2.51
N GLY A 49 6.89 1.21 -2.71
CA GLY A 49 6.48 0.67 -4.00
C GLY A 49 5.60 1.61 -4.84
N LEU A 50 5.03 2.69 -4.29
CA LEU A 50 4.39 3.70 -5.14
C LEU A 50 5.41 4.45 -6.00
N LEU A 51 6.65 4.59 -5.53
CA LEU A 51 7.74 5.26 -6.25
C LEU A 51 8.47 4.32 -7.21
N LEU A 52 8.51 3.02 -6.90
CA LEU A 52 9.09 2.01 -7.78
C LEU A 52 7.99 1.42 -8.68
N PRO A 53 7.87 1.81 -9.97
CA PRO A 53 6.91 1.20 -10.90
C PRO A 53 7.03 -0.32 -11.03
N ALA A 54 8.17 -0.91 -10.65
CA ALA A 54 8.37 -2.36 -10.61
C ALA A 54 7.55 -3.06 -9.51
N LEU A 55 7.24 -2.36 -8.41
CA LEU A 55 6.42 -2.88 -7.33
C LEU A 55 5.02 -2.27 -7.44
N PRO A 56 3.96 -3.08 -7.50
CA PRO A 56 2.61 -2.55 -7.46
C PRO A 56 2.24 -2.09 -6.04
N GLY A 57 2.68 -0.88 -5.68
CA GLY A 57 2.53 -0.33 -4.32
C GLY A 57 1.09 -0.31 -3.82
N VAL A 58 0.10 -0.03 -4.68
CA VAL A 58 -1.33 -0.04 -4.31
C VAL A 58 -1.78 -1.44 -3.88
N LEU A 59 -1.28 -2.50 -4.53
CA LEU A 59 -1.60 -3.88 -4.17
C LEU A 59 -0.97 -4.27 -2.82
N LEU A 60 0.25 -3.79 -2.54
CA LEU A 60 0.90 -3.98 -1.24
C LEU A 60 0.15 -3.25 -0.12
N ILE A 61 -0.31 -2.01 -0.38
CA ILE A 61 -1.15 -1.27 0.57
C ILE A 61 -2.45 -2.02 0.83
N PHE A 62 -3.14 -2.47 -0.22
CA PHE A 62 -4.34 -3.28 -0.08
C PHE A 62 -4.10 -4.52 0.79
N ALA A 63 -3.05 -5.28 0.49
CA ALA A 63 -2.69 -6.47 1.26
C ALA A 63 -2.40 -6.09 2.73
N GLY A 64 -1.62 -5.04 2.99
CA GLY A 64 -1.35 -4.55 4.34
C GLY A 64 -2.63 -4.20 5.11
N LEU A 65 -3.58 -3.52 4.47
CA LEU A 65 -4.89 -3.20 5.07
C LEU A 65 -5.73 -4.46 5.36
N VAL A 66 -5.70 -5.46 4.47
CA VAL A 66 -6.37 -6.76 4.69
C VAL A 66 -5.74 -7.51 5.88
N PHE A 67 -4.40 -7.51 5.98
CA PHE A 67 -3.69 -8.10 7.12
C PHE A 67 -3.99 -7.35 8.43
N ALA A 68 -4.14 -6.02 8.39
CA ALA A 68 -4.57 -5.22 9.54
C ALA A 68 -6.00 -5.59 9.98
N ALA A 69 -6.95 -5.64 9.04
CA ALA A 69 -8.33 -6.05 9.31
C ALA A 69 -8.41 -7.46 9.90
N TRP A 70 -7.57 -8.38 9.41
CA TRP A 70 -7.49 -9.74 9.92
C TRP A 70 -6.90 -9.82 11.33
N ALA A 71 -5.88 -9.00 11.63
CA ALA A 71 -5.32 -8.89 12.99
C ALA A 71 -6.35 -8.40 14.02
N GLU A 72 -7.33 -7.62 13.58
CA GLU A 72 -8.48 -7.14 14.37
C GLU A 72 -9.67 -8.11 14.37
N GLY A 73 -9.57 -9.24 13.66
CA GLY A 73 -10.66 -10.22 13.55
C GLY A 73 -11.88 -9.69 12.79
N PHE A 74 -11.71 -8.72 11.88
CA PHE A 74 -12.79 -8.05 11.14
C PHE A 74 -13.81 -7.34 12.05
N ALA A 75 -13.41 -6.96 13.27
CA ALA A 75 -14.30 -6.30 14.24
C ALA A 75 -14.81 -4.94 13.75
N TYR A 76 -13.99 -4.20 13.00
CA TYR A 76 -14.32 -2.87 12.47
C TYR A 76 -14.37 -2.86 10.94
N VAL A 77 -13.46 -3.59 10.29
CA VAL A 77 -13.35 -3.64 8.83
C VAL A 77 -13.95 -4.96 8.33
N GLY A 78 -15.21 -4.90 7.90
CA GLY A 78 -15.92 -6.05 7.34
C GLY A 78 -15.63 -6.32 5.86
N TRP A 79 -16.22 -7.39 5.32
CA TRP A 79 -16.09 -7.81 3.92
C TRP A 79 -16.49 -6.74 2.90
N GLY A 80 -17.45 -5.86 3.25
CA GLY A 80 -17.87 -4.74 2.40
C GLY A 80 -16.76 -3.72 2.15
N THR A 81 -16.03 -3.33 3.20
CA THR A 81 -14.89 -2.39 3.07
C THR A 81 -13.76 -3.02 2.25
N ILE A 82 -13.49 -4.31 2.44
CA ILE A 82 -12.48 -5.03 1.66
C ILE A 82 -12.87 -5.09 0.18
N ALA A 83 -14.15 -5.32 -0.14
CA ALA A 83 -14.62 -5.29 -1.52
C ALA A 83 -14.44 -3.90 -2.15
N ILE A 84 -14.75 -2.82 -1.42
CA ILE A 84 -14.51 -1.44 -1.89
C ILE A 84 -13.02 -1.21 -2.14
N LEU A 85 -12.15 -1.61 -1.21
CA LEU A 85 -10.71 -1.49 -1.35
C LEU A 85 -10.18 -2.31 -2.54
N ALA A 86 -10.72 -3.51 -2.79
CA ALA A 86 -10.37 -4.32 -3.94
C ALA A 86 -10.77 -3.64 -5.25
N VAL A 87 -11.98 -3.08 -5.33
CA VAL A 87 -12.44 -2.31 -6.50
C VAL A 87 -11.57 -1.09 -6.74
N LEU A 88 -11.22 -0.34 -5.69
CA LEU A 88 -10.30 0.80 -5.78
C LEU A 88 -8.91 0.37 -6.28
N THR A 89 -8.41 -0.77 -5.83
CA THR A 89 -7.13 -1.33 -6.27
C THR A 89 -7.16 -1.60 -7.77
N VAL A 90 -8.19 -2.31 -8.25
CA VAL A 90 -8.35 -2.62 -9.68
C VAL A 90 -8.49 -1.33 -10.50
N ALA A 91 -9.29 -0.38 -10.04
CA ALA A 91 -9.44 0.92 -10.68
C ALA A 91 -8.10 1.67 -10.78
N ALA A 92 -7.28 1.64 -9.72
CA ALA A 92 -5.95 2.27 -9.72
C ALA A 92 -5.05 1.70 -10.83
N TYR A 93 -5.01 0.37 -10.98
CA TYR A 93 -4.21 -0.27 -12.03
C TYR A 93 -4.68 0.10 -13.42
N ILE A 94 -6.00 0.15 -13.64
CA ILE A 94 -6.56 0.56 -14.93
C ILE A 94 -6.19 2.01 -15.23
N ILE A 95 -6.36 2.91 -14.26
CA ILE A 95 -6.02 4.33 -14.42
C ILE A 95 -4.53 4.50 -14.68
N ASP A 96 -3.67 3.78 -13.97
CA ASP A 96 -2.22 3.86 -14.14
C ASP A 96 -1.77 3.37 -15.52
N PHE A 97 -2.32 2.24 -15.99
CA PHE A 97 -2.05 1.72 -17.32
C PHE A 97 -2.56 2.67 -18.42
N LEU A 98 -3.77 3.21 -18.25
CA LEU A 98 -4.32 4.21 -19.15
C LEU A 98 -3.48 5.49 -19.16
N ALA A 99 -3.06 6.00 -17.99
CA ALA A 99 -2.23 7.19 -17.88
C ALA A 99 -0.88 7.02 -18.60
N GLY A 100 -0.23 5.86 -18.42
CA GLY A 100 1.01 5.53 -19.13
C GLY A 100 0.82 5.46 -20.64
N LEU A 101 -0.23 4.76 -21.10
CA LEU A 101 -0.54 4.66 -22.54
C LEU A 101 -0.95 5.99 -23.16
N PHE A 102 -1.80 6.76 -22.48
CA PHE A 102 -2.23 8.07 -22.97
C PHE A 102 -1.07 9.06 -22.96
N GLY A 103 -0.22 9.06 -21.93
CA GLY A 103 0.99 9.89 -21.89
C GLY A 103 1.92 9.56 -23.04
N ALA A 104 2.21 8.29 -23.28
CA ALA A 104 3.05 7.88 -24.40
C ALA A 104 2.43 8.28 -25.76
N LYS A 105 1.14 7.95 -25.98
CA LYS A 105 0.46 8.24 -27.25
C LYS A 105 0.27 9.74 -27.52
N ARG A 106 0.02 10.54 -26.48
CA ARG A 106 -0.26 11.99 -26.62
C ARG A 106 0.93 12.76 -27.20
N PHE A 107 2.16 12.33 -26.88
CA PHE A 107 3.38 12.93 -27.38
C PHE A 107 4.03 12.13 -28.52
N GLY A 108 3.25 11.27 -29.19
CA GLY A 108 3.66 10.65 -30.45
C GLY A 108 4.51 9.39 -30.34
N ALA A 109 4.62 8.77 -29.15
CA ALA A 109 5.30 7.50 -29.01
C ALA A 109 4.56 6.40 -29.77
N GLY A 110 5.27 5.76 -30.71
CA GLY A 110 4.79 4.62 -31.46
C GLY A 110 4.80 3.34 -30.62
N ARG A 111 4.46 2.22 -31.28
CA ARG A 111 4.48 0.90 -30.63
C ARG A 111 5.90 0.54 -30.17
N TYR A 112 6.92 0.93 -30.92
CA TYR A 112 8.31 0.67 -30.59
C TYR A 112 8.82 1.55 -29.46
N GLY A 113 8.40 2.81 -29.34
CA GLY A 113 8.67 3.65 -28.17
C GLY A 113 8.03 3.10 -26.89
N VAL A 114 6.79 2.59 -26.95
CA VAL A 114 6.15 1.94 -25.79
C VAL A 114 6.87 0.64 -25.40
N MET A 115 7.21 -0.21 -26.39
CA MET A 115 7.94 -1.45 -26.13
C MET A 115 9.36 -1.17 -25.61
N GLY A 116 10.02 -0.17 -26.18
CA GLY A 116 11.33 0.32 -25.77
C GLY A 116 11.31 0.88 -24.34
N ALA A 117 10.27 1.62 -23.96
CA ALA A 117 10.07 2.08 -22.59
C ALA A 117 9.90 0.91 -21.61
N ALA A 118 9.13 -0.11 -21.98
CA ALA A 118 8.94 -1.29 -21.16
C ALA A 118 10.26 -2.04 -20.94
N ILE A 119 11.02 -2.29 -22.02
CA ILE A 119 12.35 -2.93 -21.94
C ILE A 119 13.32 -2.06 -21.15
N GLY A 120 13.32 -0.75 -21.39
CA GLY A 120 14.14 0.22 -20.68
C GLY A 120 13.83 0.28 -19.19
N THR A 121 12.57 0.06 -18.78
CA THR A 121 12.19 -0.06 -17.37
C THR A 121 12.75 -1.33 -16.75
N VAL A 122 12.66 -2.47 -17.45
CA VAL A 122 13.20 -3.76 -16.98
C VAL A 122 14.72 -3.72 -16.84
N ILE A 123 15.43 -3.17 -17.84
CA ILE A 123 16.89 -3.00 -17.77
C ILE A 123 17.25 -1.95 -16.72
N GLY A 124 16.49 -0.86 -16.66
CA GLY A 124 16.67 0.22 -15.70
C GLY A 124 16.55 -0.24 -14.24
N LEU A 125 15.71 -1.24 -13.97
CA LEU A 125 15.58 -1.87 -12.65
C LEU A 125 16.91 -2.41 -12.13
N LEU A 126 17.80 -2.90 -13.01
CA LEU A 126 19.13 -3.42 -12.63
C LEU A 126 20.08 -2.32 -12.12
N PHE A 127 19.86 -1.07 -12.53
CA PHE A 127 20.63 0.10 -12.09
C PHE A 127 20.01 0.80 -10.87
N GLY A 128 18.96 0.22 -10.28
CA GLY A 128 18.26 0.75 -9.10
C GLY A 128 17.39 1.98 -9.39
N LEU A 129 17.19 2.82 -8.37
CA LEU A 129 16.29 3.98 -8.42
C LEU A 129 16.50 4.91 -9.64
N PRO A 130 17.72 5.38 -9.98
CA PRO A 130 17.92 6.27 -11.11
C PRO A 130 17.64 5.57 -12.45
N GLY A 131 17.96 4.28 -12.55
CA GLY A 131 17.70 3.48 -13.75
C GLY A 131 16.21 3.27 -14.00
N ILE A 132 15.39 3.17 -12.96
CA ILE A 132 13.92 3.01 -13.11
C ILE A 132 13.28 4.29 -13.65
N ILE A 133 13.78 5.46 -13.26
CA ILE A 133 13.25 6.75 -13.71
C ILE A 133 13.73 7.05 -15.14
N ILE A 134 15.02 6.85 -15.40
CA ILE A 134 15.65 7.23 -16.68
C ILE A 134 15.50 6.12 -17.74
N GLY A 135 15.43 4.86 -17.33
CA GLY A 135 15.32 3.68 -18.19
C GLY A 135 14.16 3.73 -19.19
N PRO A 136 12.91 3.98 -18.76
CA PRO A 136 11.78 4.11 -19.69
C PRO A 136 11.96 5.26 -20.69
N PHE A 137 12.61 6.37 -20.31
CA PHE A 137 12.88 7.50 -21.20
C PHE A 137 13.87 7.14 -22.30
N ILE A 138 15.04 6.62 -21.91
CA ILE A 138 16.08 6.22 -22.86
C ILE A 138 15.57 5.07 -23.71
N GLY A 139 14.90 4.09 -23.11
CA GLY A 139 14.29 2.96 -23.80
C GLY A 139 13.26 3.41 -24.84
N ALA A 140 12.42 4.41 -24.52
CA ALA A 140 11.46 4.97 -25.47
C ALA A 140 12.16 5.65 -26.65
N ILE A 141 13.19 6.47 -26.39
CA ILE A 141 13.95 7.15 -27.43
C ILE A 141 14.63 6.13 -28.35
N LEU A 142 15.32 5.13 -27.78
CA LEU A 142 16.00 4.09 -28.56
C LEU A 142 15.02 3.22 -29.35
N GLY A 143 13.87 2.87 -28.75
CA GLY A 143 12.82 2.12 -29.42
C GLY A 143 12.22 2.88 -30.61
N GLU A 144 12.00 4.19 -30.46
CA GLU A 144 11.47 5.01 -31.54
C GLU A 144 12.50 5.30 -32.63
N LEU A 145 13.79 5.43 -32.25
CA LEU A 145 14.89 5.57 -33.20
C LEU A 145 15.09 4.28 -34.03
N TYR A 146 14.89 3.11 -33.41
CA TYR A 146 14.88 1.83 -34.11
C TYR A 146 13.73 1.71 -35.12
N ALA A 147 12.62 2.40 -34.87
CA ALA A 147 11.49 2.51 -35.80
C ALA A 147 11.71 3.52 -36.93
N GLN A 148 12.96 3.97 -37.16
CA GLN A 148 13.35 4.98 -38.15
C GLN A 148 12.62 6.32 -38.00
N LYS A 149 12.24 6.71 -36.77
CA LYS A 149 11.78 8.07 -36.52
C LYS A 149 12.96 9.03 -36.33
N ASP A 150 12.74 10.29 -36.70
CA ASP A 150 13.71 11.36 -36.48
C ASP A 150 14.01 11.56 -34.99
N ILE A 151 15.23 12.00 -34.68
CA ILE A 151 15.67 12.26 -33.29
C ILE A 151 14.75 13.24 -32.54
N GLN A 152 14.15 14.19 -33.28
CA GLN A 152 13.20 15.15 -32.72
C GLN A 152 11.87 14.48 -32.34
N SER A 153 11.40 13.52 -33.14
CA SER A 153 10.21 12.72 -32.79
C SER A 153 10.50 11.70 -31.70
N ALA A 154 11.72 11.13 -31.64
CA ALA A 154 12.09 10.17 -30.62
C ALA A 154 12.21 10.82 -29.23
N SER A 155 12.78 12.03 -29.15
CA SER A 155 12.88 12.77 -27.89
C SER A 155 11.52 13.21 -27.34
N THR A 156 10.62 13.67 -28.21
CA THR A 156 9.23 14.00 -27.83
C THR A 156 8.44 12.77 -27.38
N ALA A 157 8.64 11.61 -28.02
CA ALA A 157 8.10 10.33 -27.56
C ALA A 157 8.61 9.95 -26.16
N GLY A 158 9.92 10.11 -25.90
CA GLY A 158 10.51 9.90 -24.58
C GLY A 158 9.88 10.79 -23.51
N LEU A 159 9.71 12.09 -23.80
CA LEU A 159 9.02 13.02 -22.90
C LEU A 159 7.58 12.59 -22.61
N GLY A 160 6.88 12.05 -23.60
CA GLY A 160 5.55 11.47 -23.42
C GLY A 160 5.49 10.33 -22.44
N VAL A 161 6.45 9.42 -22.52
CA VAL A 161 6.58 8.30 -21.58
C VAL A 161 6.86 8.82 -20.17
N TRP A 162 7.75 9.80 -20.04
CA TRP A 162 8.04 10.42 -18.74
C TRP A 162 6.84 11.12 -18.11
N ILE A 163 6.10 11.90 -18.90
CA ILE A 163 4.88 12.58 -18.44
C ILE A 163 3.79 11.55 -18.11
N GLY A 164 3.62 10.51 -18.93
CA GLY A 164 2.69 9.42 -18.66
C GLY A 164 3.00 8.70 -17.35
N MET A 165 4.29 8.42 -17.10
CA MET A 165 4.75 7.83 -15.85
C MET A 165 4.49 8.76 -14.65
N ALA A 166 4.78 10.06 -14.78
CA ALA A 166 4.51 11.03 -13.72
C ALA A 166 3.01 11.13 -13.37
N ILE A 167 2.13 11.15 -14.38
CA ILE A 167 0.68 11.15 -14.19
C ILE A 167 0.22 9.83 -13.56
N GLY A 168 0.75 8.69 -14.00
CA GLY A 168 0.46 7.39 -13.40
C GLY A 168 0.83 7.34 -11.92
N ILE A 169 2.05 7.77 -11.58
CA ILE A 169 2.54 7.87 -10.19
C ILE A 169 1.62 8.78 -9.35
N ALA A 170 1.25 9.95 -9.87
CA ALA A 170 0.34 10.87 -9.18
C ALA A 170 -1.05 10.25 -8.96
N ALA A 171 -1.59 9.55 -9.97
CA ALA A 171 -2.89 8.90 -9.87
C ALA A 171 -2.90 7.76 -8.83
N ARG A 172 -1.89 6.87 -8.85
CA ARG A 172 -1.79 5.79 -7.85
C ARG A 172 -1.56 6.34 -6.43
N LEU A 173 -0.84 7.45 -6.28
CA LEU A 173 -0.70 8.17 -5.00
C LEU A 173 -2.05 8.64 -4.48
N ALA A 174 -2.84 9.30 -5.33
CA ALA A 174 -4.19 9.74 -4.96
C ALA A 174 -5.06 8.57 -4.52
N VAL A 175 -5.05 7.45 -5.26
CA VAL A 175 -5.83 6.26 -4.87
C VAL A 175 -5.33 5.65 -3.56
N ALA A 176 -4.02 5.57 -3.32
CA ALA A 176 -3.49 5.07 -2.05
C ALA A 176 -3.98 5.90 -0.86
N PHE A 177 -4.01 7.23 -0.96
CA PHE A 177 -4.58 8.09 0.08
C PHE A 177 -6.07 7.83 0.29
N VAL A 178 -6.85 7.66 -0.78
CA VAL A 178 -8.27 7.31 -0.69
C VAL A 178 -8.46 5.95 0.02
N MET A 179 -7.65 4.95 -0.30
CA MET A 179 -7.74 3.62 0.32
C MET A 179 -7.47 3.67 1.82
N VAL A 180 -6.41 4.37 2.24
CA VAL A 180 -6.11 4.57 3.66
C VAL A 180 -7.23 5.36 4.35
N GLY A 181 -7.76 6.40 3.70
CA GLY A 181 -8.90 7.17 4.21
C GLY A 181 -10.16 6.34 4.43
N VAL A 182 -10.53 5.50 3.46
CA VAL A 182 -11.69 4.59 3.56
C VAL A 182 -11.51 3.60 4.70
N PHE A 183 -10.31 3.03 4.86
CA PHE A 183 -10.02 2.12 5.96
C PHE A 183 -10.15 2.81 7.33
N LEU A 184 -9.61 4.02 7.46
CA LEU A 184 -9.71 4.79 8.70
C LEU A 184 -11.17 5.15 9.02
N LEU A 185 -11.95 5.61 8.04
CA LEU A 185 -13.37 5.92 8.24
C LEU A 185 -14.16 4.70 8.70
N ALA A 186 -13.93 3.54 8.07
CA ALA A 186 -14.56 2.29 8.48
C ALA A 186 -14.14 1.81 9.87
N ARG A 187 -13.00 2.27 10.38
CA ARG A 187 -12.53 1.93 11.73
C ARG A 187 -13.14 2.83 12.82
N PHE A 188 -13.50 4.07 12.49
CA PHE A 188 -14.03 5.03 13.45
C PHE A 188 -15.56 5.14 13.46
N VAL A 189 -16.25 4.66 12.42
CA VAL A 189 -17.71 4.50 12.34
C VAL A 189 -18.13 3.19 12.98
#